data_AF-A0AAV8XJE6-F1
#
_entry.id   AF-A0AAV8XJE6-F1
#
_cell.length_a   1.000
_cell.length_b   1.000
_cell.length_c   1.000
_cell.angle_alpha   90.00
_cell.angle_beta   90.00
_cell.angle_gamma   90.00
#
_symmetry.space_group_name_H-M   'P 1'
#
loop_
_entity.id
_entity.type
_entity.pdbx_description
1 polymer ?
#
loop_
_entity_poly.entity_id
_entity_poly.type
_entity_poly.pdbx_seq_one_letter_code
_entity_poly.pdbx_strand_id
1 'polypeptide(L)'
;MKKQTVFWLNIRRYQSRTNVYWKNIKNDPVKEVAETCELALERINWLQNSTGIQEITPNNPYVTVDPAPPNGSENVEDLKATKINRFSRDTEAMFSLRNLGSIEAINALGLALKCGSALFRHEIAFVLGQLQNELSVSALKNSLENTSEDEMVRHECAEALGAIASNDCIEILKKYINDEKRVVRESCEVALDMCDYENSFDFQYANTLKILNTSQS
;
A
#
# COMPACT_ATOMS: atom_id res chain seq x y z
N MET A 1 -45.15 1.92 11.67
CA MET A 1 -44.37 2.70 12.67
C MET A 1 -43.42 1.88 13.55
N LYS A 2 -43.78 0.71 14.09
CA LYS A 2 -42.91 -0.02 15.05
C LYS A 2 -41.68 -0.76 14.47
N LYS A 3 -41.60 -1.00 13.16
CA LYS A 3 -40.47 -1.73 12.53
C LYS A 3 -39.25 -0.86 12.20
N GLN A 4 -39.44 0.45 11.92
CA GLN A 4 -38.32 1.38 11.68
C GLN A 4 -37.54 1.69 12.96
N THR A 5 -38.22 1.74 14.11
CA THR A 5 -37.59 2.06 15.40
C THR A 5 -36.62 0.97 15.88
N VAL A 6 -36.91 -0.31 15.60
CA VAL A 6 -36.06 -1.45 15.98
C VAL A 6 -34.78 -1.52 15.14
N PHE A 7 -34.86 -1.14 13.86
CA PHE A 7 -33.69 -1.04 12.97
C PHE A 7 -32.71 0.05 13.46
N TRP A 8 -33.22 1.24 13.77
CA TRP A 8 -32.41 2.33 14.34
C TRP A 8 -31.88 2.04 15.75
N LEU A 9 -32.63 1.30 16.58
CA LEU A 9 -32.17 0.83 17.89
C LEU A 9 -31.06 -0.22 17.77
N ASN A 10 -31.12 -1.11 16.78
CA ASN A 10 -30.07 -2.10 16.52
C ASN A 10 -28.80 -1.46 15.95
N ILE A 11 -28.93 -0.45 15.07
CA ILE A 11 -27.79 0.36 14.60
C ILE A 11 -27.14 1.13 15.76
N ARG A 12 -27.93 1.79 16.63
CA ARG A 12 -27.42 2.45 17.84
C ARG A 12 -26.78 1.48 18.84
N ARG A 13 -27.31 0.27 18.98
CA ARG A 13 -26.71 -0.79 19.81
C ARG A 13 -25.40 -1.33 19.23
N TYR A 14 -25.28 -1.38 17.90
CA TYR A 14 -24.02 -1.71 17.23
C TYR A 14 -22.98 -0.59 17.43
N GLN A 15 -23.37 0.68 17.23
CA GLN A 15 -22.54 1.87 17.46
C GLN A 15 -22.09 2.07 18.92
N SER A 16 -22.91 1.65 19.90
CA SER A 16 -22.55 1.74 21.32
C SER A 16 -21.63 0.59 21.76
N ARG A 17 -21.74 -0.60 21.14
CA ARG A 17 -20.78 -1.69 21.37
C ARG A 17 -19.43 -1.38 20.75
N THR A 18 -19.37 -0.89 19.52
CA THR A 18 -18.09 -0.48 18.87
C THR A 18 -17.37 0.60 19.68
N ASN A 19 -18.07 1.53 20.31
CA ASN A 19 -17.47 2.58 21.14
C ASN A 19 -16.75 2.09 22.41
N VAL A 20 -17.21 0.99 23.03
CA VAL A 20 -16.55 0.43 24.23
C VAL A 20 -15.31 -0.37 23.85
N TYR A 21 -15.39 -1.19 22.79
CA TYR A 21 -14.22 -1.89 22.27
C TYR A 21 -13.16 -0.90 21.73
N TRP A 22 -13.56 0.27 21.21
CA TRP A 22 -12.59 1.27 20.74
C TRP A 22 -11.73 1.95 21.76
N LYS A 23 -12.32 2.29 22.91
CA LYS A 23 -11.54 2.86 23.99
C LYS A 23 -10.40 1.92 24.42
N ASN A 24 -10.57 0.62 24.20
CA ASN A 24 -9.55 -0.36 24.52
C ASN A 24 -8.53 -0.54 23.37
N ILE A 25 -8.97 -0.62 22.12
CA ILE A 25 -8.06 -0.88 20.99
C ILE A 25 -7.16 0.32 20.63
N LYS A 26 -7.63 1.57 20.81
CA LYS A 26 -6.75 2.75 20.65
C LYS A 26 -5.58 2.78 21.63
N ASN A 27 -5.67 1.99 22.71
CA ASN A 27 -4.65 1.86 23.72
C ASN A 27 -4.01 0.47 23.69
N ASP A 28 -4.11 -0.26 22.56
CA ASP A 28 -3.41 -1.53 22.40
C ASP A 28 -1.90 -1.29 22.57
N PRO A 29 -1.18 -2.12 23.36
CA PRO A 29 0.25 -1.97 23.55
C PRO A 29 1.05 -2.15 22.24
N VAL A 30 0.49 -2.85 21.26
CA VAL A 30 1.09 -3.01 19.93
C VAL A 30 0.55 -1.91 19.02
N LYS A 31 1.44 -0.99 18.63
CA LYS A 31 1.08 0.21 17.89
C LYS A 31 0.47 -0.13 16.53
N GLU A 32 1.02 -1.12 15.84
CA GLU A 32 0.59 -1.60 14.53
C GLU A 32 -0.86 -2.12 14.61
N VAL A 33 -1.21 -2.84 15.68
CA VAL A 33 -2.59 -3.32 15.91
C VAL A 33 -3.54 -2.15 16.11
N ALA A 34 -3.16 -1.15 16.92
CA ALA A 34 -3.97 0.04 17.14
C ALA A 34 -4.21 0.82 15.83
N GLU A 35 -3.17 0.98 15.01
CA GLU A 35 -3.21 1.70 13.72
C GLU A 35 -4.07 0.98 12.69
N THR A 36 -3.88 -0.33 12.48
CA THR A 36 -4.71 -1.13 11.56
C THR A 36 -6.19 -1.11 11.97
N CYS A 37 -6.46 -1.20 13.28
CA CYS A 37 -7.84 -1.16 13.76
C CYS A 37 -8.47 0.23 13.61
N GLU A 38 -7.69 1.31 13.73
CA GLU A 38 -8.15 2.67 13.41
C GLU A 38 -8.53 2.79 11.93
N LEU A 39 -7.72 2.27 10.99
CA LEU A 39 -8.08 2.27 9.56
C LEU A 39 -9.39 1.51 9.30
N ALA A 40 -9.47 0.27 9.79
CA ALA A 40 -10.60 -0.61 9.53
C ALA A 40 -11.93 0.02 9.97
N LEU A 41 -11.90 0.77 11.06
CA LEU A 41 -13.05 1.53 11.51
C LEU A 41 -13.46 2.68 10.64
N GLU A 42 -12.49 3.51 10.28
CA GLU A 42 -12.77 4.70 9.51
C GLU A 42 -13.34 4.28 8.17
N ARG A 43 -12.84 3.17 7.63
CA ARG A 43 -13.45 2.49 6.49
C ARG A 43 -14.90 2.07 6.75
N ILE A 44 -15.21 1.39 7.86
CA ILE A 44 -16.59 0.99 8.20
C ILE A 44 -17.50 2.22 8.36
N ASN A 45 -17.05 3.25 9.08
CA ASN A 45 -17.80 4.48 9.31
C ASN A 45 -18.06 5.21 7.99
N TRP A 46 -17.05 5.29 7.11
CA TRP A 46 -17.18 5.85 5.78
C TRP A 46 -18.21 5.08 4.95
N LEU A 47 -18.13 3.74 4.90
CA LEU A 47 -19.09 2.90 4.18
C LEU A 47 -20.53 3.04 4.71
N GLN A 48 -20.71 3.28 6.01
CA GLN A 48 -22.04 3.47 6.62
C GLN A 48 -22.64 4.85 6.35
N ASN A 49 -21.79 5.90 6.26
CA ASN A 49 -22.24 7.27 6.04
C ASN A 49 -22.44 7.60 4.56
N SER A 50 -21.73 6.92 3.67
CA SER A 50 -21.92 7.00 2.22
C SER A 50 -23.19 6.22 1.84
N THR A 51 -24.32 6.94 1.68
CA THR A 51 -25.60 6.33 1.28
C THR A 51 -25.52 5.76 -0.14
N GLY A 52 -25.31 4.45 -0.25
CA GLY A 52 -25.42 3.73 -1.52
C GLY A 52 -24.09 3.49 -2.21
N ILE A 53 -23.98 2.29 -2.76
CA ILE A 53 -22.87 1.75 -3.56
C ILE A 53 -22.79 2.52 -4.89
N GLN A 54 -22.38 3.79 -4.86
CA GLN A 54 -21.95 4.51 -6.04
C GLN A 54 -20.55 5.07 -5.79
N GLU A 55 -19.64 4.58 -6.63
CA GLU A 55 -18.21 4.91 -6.72
C GLU A 55 -17.39 4.33 -5.55
N ILE A 56 -17.03 3.04 -5.60
CA ILE A 56 -15.67 2.67 -6.07
C ILE A 56 -14.93 3.94 -6.49
N THR A 57 -14.08 4.42 -5.57
CA THR A 57 -13.07 5.48 -5.73
C THR A 57 -12.95 5.94 -7.19
N PRO A 58 -13.22 7.22 -7.52
CA PRO A 58 -13.15 7.68 -8.90
C PRO A 58 -11.78 7.28 -9.46
N ASN A 59 -11.81 6.37 -10.43
CA ASN A 59 -10.68 5.96 -11.23
C ASN A 59 -9.43 5.49 -10.45
N ASN A 60 -9.54 4.54 -9.49
CA ASN A 60 -8.35 3.85 -8.99
C ASN A 60 -7.76 2.98 -10.13
N PRO A 61 -6.57 3.30 -10.67
CA PRO A 61 -5.99 2.53 -11.77
C PRO A 61 -5.45 1.17 -11.29
N TYR A 62 -5.39 0.95 -9.98
CA TYR A 62 -4.89 -0.27 -9.35
C TYR A 62 -6.06 -1.17 -8.93
N VAL A 63 -5.96 -2.48 -9.25
CA VAL A 63 -7.00 -3.49 -8.92
C VAL A 63 -6.87 -3.94 -7.46
N THR A 64 -6.86 -2.99 -6.52
CA THR A 64 -6.70 -3.28 -5.09
C THR A 64 -7.81 -2.67 -4.25
N VAL A 65 -8.14 -3.34 -3.15
CA VAL A 65 -9.12 -2.85 -2.17
C VAL A 65 -8.37 -2.06 -1.12
N ASP A 66 -8.31 -0.75 -1.31
CA ASP A 66 -7.59 0.14 -0.39
C ASP A 66 -8.30 0.20 0.98
N PRO A 67 -7.54 0.17 2.10
CA PRO A 67 -8.09 0.28 3.45
C PRO A 67 -8.63 1.68 3.73
N ALA A 68 -8.15 2.71 3.03
CA ALA A 68 -8.60 4.10 3.15
C ALA A 68 -8.95 4.66 1.75
N PRO A 69 -9.97 5.52 1.61
CA PRO A 69 -10.22 6.23 0.36
C PRO A 69 -9.08 7.25 0.08
N PRO A 70 -8.83 7.64 -1.17
CA PRO A 70 -7.90 8.75 -1.44
C PRO A 70 -8.46 10.07 -0.88
N ASN A 71 -7.58 10.98 -0.46
CA ASN A 71 -7.93 12.31 0.09
C ASN A 71 -8.64 13.21 -0.96
N GLY A 72 -8.57 12.85 -2.24
CA GLY A 72 -9.23 13.59 -3.34
C GLY A 72 -8.55 14.88 -3.75
N SER A 73 -7.46 15.28 -3.08
CA SER A 73 -6.56 16.33 -3.55
C SER A 73 -5.63 15.78 -4.64
N GLU A 74 -5.44 16.58 -5.69
CA GLU A 74 -4.48 16.32 -6.78
C GLU A 74 -3.17 17.12 -6.61
N ASN A 75 -3.07 17.95 -5.58
CA ASN A 75 -1.90 18.79 -5.33
C ASN A 75 -0.91 18.09 -4.40
N VAL A 76 0.28 17.78 -4.92
CA VAL A 76 1.35 17.08 -4.19
C VAL A 76 1.82 17.87 -2.96
N GLU A 77 1.86 19.20 -3.01
CA GLU A 77 2.30 20.01 -1.86
C GLU A 77 1.27 19.98 -0.71
N ASP A 78 -0.02 19.98 -1.04
CA ASP A 78 -1.09 19.82 -0.04
C ASP A 78 -1.04 18.42 0.60
N LEU A 79 -0.77 17.39 -0.22
CA LEU A 79 -0.63 16.01 0.25
C LEU A 79 0.60 15.86 1.15
N LYS A 80 1.75 16.44 0.79
CA LYS A 80 2.96 16.48 1.66
C LYS A 80 2.74 17.23 2.96
N ALA A 81 1.95 18.30 2.93
CA ALA A 81 1.65 19.13 4.09
C ALA A 81 0.66 18.48 5.07
N THR A 82 0.12 17.30 4.74
CA THR A 82 -0.75 16.52 5.62
C THR A 82 0.07 16.04 6.81
N LYS A 83 0.19 16.87 7.85
CA LYS A 83 0.64 16.49 9.19
C LYS A 83 -0.59 16.44 10.07
N ILE A 84 -1.19 15.26 10.21
CA ILE A 84 -2.31 15.10 11.13
C ILE A 84 -2.04 13.90 12.03
N ASN A 85 -2.36 14.04 13.31
CA ASN A 85 -2.10 13.08 14.39
C ASN A 85 -2.94 11.79 14.27
N ARG A 86 -3.16 11.28 13.05
CA ARG A 86 -4.02 10.16 12.75
C ARG A 86 -3.52 9.41 11.53
N PHE A 87 -3.23 8.13 11.73
CA PHE A 87 -2.68 7.23 10.72
C PHE A 87 -3.54 7.17 9.45
N SER A 88 -4.86 7.19 9.56
CA SER A 88 -5.76 7.14 8.40
C SER A 88 -5.55 8.26 7.40
N ARG A 89 -5.35 9.50 7.84
CA ARG A 89 -5.20 10.64 6.91
C ARG A 89 -3.89 10.57 6.14
N ASP A 90 -2.83 10.10 6.78
CA ASP A 90 -1.56 9.85 6.13
C ASP A 90 -1.73 8.76 5.06
N THR A 91 -2.54 7.72 5.32
CA THR A 91 -2.88 6.70 4.31
C THR A 91 -3.77 7.24 3.17
N GLU A 92 -4.75 8.11 3.45
CA GLU A 92 -5.58 8.74 2.40
C GLU A 92 -4.72 9.61 1.46
N ALA A 93 -3.77 10.37 2.02
CA ALA A 93 -2.83 11.18 1.24
C ALA A 93 -1.86 10.32 0.43
N MET A 94 -1.36 9.23 1.02
CA MET A 94 -0.52 8.23 0.34
C MET A 94 -1.24 7.63 -0.88
N PHE A 95 -2.50 7.20 -0.75
CA PHE A 95 -3.25 6.65 -1.89
C PHE A 95 -3.51 7.70 -2.98
N SER A 96 -3.73 8.96 -2.61
CA SER A 96 -3.77 10.07 -3.57
C SER A 96 -2.44 10.23 -4.32
N LEU A 97 -1.30 10.23 -3.62
CA LEU A 97 0.03 10.31 -4.25
C LEU A 97 0.29 9.13 -5.18
N ARG A 98 -0.08 7.90 -4.77
CA ARG A 98 -0.01 6.71 -5.62
C ARG A 98 -0.82 6.90 -6.89
N ASN A 99 -2.08 7.32 -6.77
CA ASN A 99 -2.96 7.48 -7.92
C ASN A 99 -2.49 8.60 -8.87
N LEU A 100 -1.79 9.62 -8.37
CA LEU A 100 -1.19 10.67 -9.20
C LEU A 100 -0.01 10.15 -10.03
N GLY A 101 0.87 9.33 -9.44
CA GLY A 101 1.99 8.70 -10.15
C GLY A 101 3.01 9.66 -10.78
N SER A 102 2.94 10.96 -10.49
CA SER A 102 3.88 11.95 -11.01
C SER A 102 5.27 11.76 -10.38
N ILE A 103 6.31 12.30 -11.02
CA ILE A 103 7.69 12.27 -10.51
C ILE A 103 7.74 12.86 -9.09
N GLU A 104 7.04 13.97 -8.86
CA GLU A 104 6.95 14.65 -7.57
C GLU A 104 6.23 13.79 -6.53
N ALA A 105 5.17 13.08 -6.93
CA ALA A 105 4.42 12.18 -6.07
C ALA A 105 5.25 10.95 -5.66
N ILE A 106 5.96 10.32 -6.61
CA ILE A 106 6.85 9.18 -6.34
C ILE A 106 8.00 9.60 -5.42
N ASN A 107 8.61 10.77 -5.67
CA ASN A 107 9.64 11.32 -4.79
C ASN A 107 9.10 11.61 -3.38
N ALA A 108 7.87 12.12 -3.26
CA ALA A 108 7.23 12.35 -1.96
C ALA A 108 7.02 11.03 -1.20
N LEU A 109 6.52 9.98 -1.88
CA LEU A 109 6.37 8.64 -1.31
C LEU A 109 7.73 8.06 -0.89
N GLY A 110 8.77 8.18 -1.72
CA GLY A 110 10.12 7.75 -1.38
C GLY A 110 10.71 8.44 -0.14
N LEU A 111 10.38 9.71 0.10
CA LEU A 111 10.74 10.42 1.34
C LEU A 111 9.90 9.95 2.53
N ALA A 112 8.61 9.67 2.32
CA ALA A 112 7.70 9.19 3.37
C ALA A 112 8.09 7.80 3.91
N LEU A 113 8.85 7.00 3.15
CA LEU A 113 9.43 5.73 3.58
C LEU A 113 10.42 5.87 4.76
N LYS A 114 10.71 7.09 5.24
CA LYS A 114 11.56 7.36 6.41
C LYS A 114 10.78 7.95 7.59
N CYS A 115 9.46 8.05 7.47
CA CYS A 115 8.59 8.78 8.38
C CYS A 115 7.54 7.85 9.01
N GLY A 116 6.98 8.27 10.14
CA GLY A 116 5.83 7.57 10.75
C GLY A 116 6.18 6.25 11.45
N SER A 117 5.18 5.38 11.60
CA SER A 117 5.31 4.06 12.21
C SER A 117 5.92 3.03 11.23
N ALA A 118 6.32 1.87 11.75
CA ALA A 118 6.73 0.75 10.89
C ALA A 118 5.60 0.36 9.93
N LEU A 119 4.36 0.29 10.41
CA LEU A 119 3.19 0.01 9.57
C LEU A 119 3.01 1.06 8.46
N PHE A 120 3.19 2.36 8.76
CA PHE A 120 3.11 3.39 7.72
C PHE A 120 4.19 3.23 6.66
N ARG A 121 5.44 2.98 7.06
CA ARG A 121 6.54 2.75 6.12
C ARG A 121 6.33 1.50 5.27
N HIS A 122 5.78 0.44 5.86
CA HIS A 122 5.36 -0.76 5.13
C HIS A 122 4.33 -0.39 4.04
N GLU A 123 3.25 0.29 4.39
CA GLU A 123 2.24 0.71 3.40
C GLU A 123 2.82 1.61 2.30
N ILE A 124 3.80 2.47 2.63
CA ILE A 124 4.52 3.27 1.63
C ILE A 124 5.30 2.38 0.66
N ALA A 125 6.03 1.37 1.16
CA ALA A 125 6.74 0.42 0.33
C ALA A 125 5.78 -0.36 -0.59
N PHE A 126 4.65 -0.80 -0.03
CA PHE A 126 3.59 -1.49 -0.79
C PHE A 126 3.09 -0.64 -1.96
N VAL A 127 2.71 0.63 -1.74
CA VAL A 127 2.22 1.48 -2.84
C VAL A 127 3.31 1.85 -3.86
N LEU A 128 4.58 1.93 -3.44
CA LEU A 128 5.71 2.08 -4.36
C LEU A 128 5.90 0.83 -5.24
N GLY A 129 5.69 -0.36 -4.66
CA GLY A 129 5.62 -1.62 -5.40
C GLY A 129 4.49 -1.64 -6.41
N GLN A 130 3.28 -1.18 -6.04
CA GLN A 130 2.16 -1.04 -6.97
C GLN A 130 2.44 -0.08 -8.13
N LEU A 131 3.19 0.99 -7.88
CA LEU A 131 3.59 1.97 -8.90
C LEU A 131 4.57 1.38 -9.93
N GLN A 132 5.35 0.35 -9.55
CA GLN A 132 6.36 -0.32 -10.38
C GLN A 132 7.29 0.67 -11.11
N ASN A 133 7.62 1.81 -10.50
CA ASN A 133 8.40 2.87 -11.13
C ASN A 133 9.83 2.90 -10.59
N GLU A 134 10.82 2.86 -11.48
CA GLU A 134 12.25 2.83 -11.12
C GLU A 134 12.72 4.02 -10.28
N LEU A 135 12.03 5.17 -10.32
CA LEU A 135 12.36 6.32 -9.47
C LEU A 135 12.29 5.97 -7.97
N SER A 136 11.50 4.96 -7.60
CA SER A 136 11.36 4.49 -6.22
C SER A 136 12.49 3.57 -5.74
N VAL A 137 13.26 2.98 -6.67
CA VAL A 137 14.26 1.93 -6.39
C VAL A 137 15.30 2.39 -5.38
N SER A 138 15.78 3.64 -5.49
CA SER A 138 16.75 4.20 -4.54
C SER A 138 16.19 4.26 -3.11
N ALA A 139 14.92 4.67 -2.93
CA ALA A 139 14.31 4.73 -1.61
C ALA A 139 14.10 3.32 -1.02
N LEU A 140 13.59 2.39 -1.82
CA LEU A 140 13.36 0.99 -1.43
C LEU A 140 14.67 0.28 -1.08
N LYS A 141 15.72 0.44 -1.89
CA LYS A 141 17.07 -0.07 -1.62
C LYS A 141 17.57 0.41 -0.27
N ASN A 142 17.55 1.72 -0.03
CA ASN A 142 18.01 2.30 1.24
C ASN A 142 17.27 1.73 2.46
N SER A 143 15.98 1.44 2.33
CA SER A 143 15.18 0.84 3.42
C SER A 143 15.52 -0.64 3.63
N LEU A 144 15.61 -1.43 2.56
CA LEU A 144 16.01 -2.84 2.63
C LEU A 144 17.41 -3.03 3.25
N GLU A 145 18.35 -2.14 2.91
CA GLU A 145 19.73 -2.17 3.42
C GLU A 145 19.87 -1.75 4.89
N ASN A 146 18.88 -1.04 5.44
CA ASN A 146 18.94 -0.56 6.79
C ASN A 146 18.66 -1.70 7.79
N THR A 147 19.71 -2.30 8.37
CA THR A 147 19.58 -3.38 9.35
C THR A 147 18.93 -2.95 10.68
N SER A 148 18.78 -1.64 10.91
CA SER A 148 18.04 -1.09 12.05
C SER A 148 16.56 -0.82 11.74
N GLU A 149 16.13 -1.02 10.49
CA GLU A 149 14.72 -0.94 10.09
C GLU A 149 13.94 -2.18 10.54
N ASP A 150 12.64 -2.01 10.74
CA ASP A 150 11.73 -3.09 11.08
C ASP A 150 11.68 -4.15 9.96
N GLU A 151 11.70 -5.43 10.34
CA GLU A 151 11.74 -6.53 9.38
C GLU A 151 10.50 -6.61 8.48
N MET A 152 9.35 -6.11 8.97
CA MET A 152 8.13 -5.98 8.18
C MET A 152 8.28 -4.96 7.05
N VAL A 153 8.93 -3.82 7.32
CA VAL A 153 9.18 -2.79 6.31
C VAL A 153 10.20 -3.28 5.29
N ARG A 154 11.26 -3.96 5.74
CA ARG A 154 12.30 -4.51 4.87
C ARG A 154 11.75 -5.60 3.94
N HIS A 155 10.87 -6.47 4.45
CA HIS A 155 10.13 -7.45 3.65
C HIS A 155 9.36 -6.78 2.51
N GLU A 156 8.52 -5.80 2.82
CA GLU A 156 7.70 -5.11 1.82
C GLU A 156 8.56 -4.36 0.80
N CYS A 157 9.70 -3.78 1.23
CA CYS A 157 10.66 -3.18 0.30
C CYS A 157 11.26 -4.21 -0.67
N ALA A 158 11.55 -5.43 -0.20
CA ALA A 158 12.04 -6.50 -1.07
C ALA A 158 10.98 -6.94 -2.09
N GLU A 159 9.72 -7.11 -1.67
CA GLU A 159 8.63 -7.44 -2.60
C GLU A 159 8.40 -6.34 -3.64
N ALA A 160 8.39 -5.07 -3.21
CA ALA A 160 8.28 -3.92 -4.11
C ALA A 160 9.42 -3.87 -5.14
N LEU A 161 10.66 -4.16 -4.73
CA LEU A 161 11.80 -4.28 -5.65
C LEU A 161 11.62 -5.45 -6.63
N GLY A 162 11.09 -6.58 -6.15
CA GLY A 162 10.72 -7.72 -6.99
C GLY A 162 9.73 -7.36 -8.08
N ALA A 163 8.69 -6.60 -7.72
CA ALA A 163 7.68 -6.10 -8.65
C ALA A 163 8.23 -5.10 -9.67
N ILE A 164 9.25 -4.30 -9.33
CA ILE A 164 9.89 -3.36 -10.29
C ILE A 164 10.82 -4.10 -11.26
N ALA A 165 11.50 -5.16 -10.79
CA ALA A 165 12.26 -6.10 -11.62
C ALA A 165 13.42 -5.52 -12.47
N SER A 166 13.95 -4.34 -12.12
CA SER A 166 15.13 -3.78 -12.81
C SER A 166 16.43 -4.49 -12.38
N ASN A 167 17.50 -4.34 -13.16
CA ASN A 167 18.81 -4.93 -12.82
C ASN A 167 19.30 -4.50 -11.43
N ASP A 168 19.09 -3.23 -11.09
CA ASP A 168 19.41 -2.65 -9.78
C ASP A 168 18.62 -3.32 -8.63
N CYS A 169 17.39 -3.77 -8.90
CA CYS A 169 16.55 -4.53 -7.97
C CYS A 169 17.11 -5.94 -7.77
N ILE A 170 17.45 -6.63 -8.87
CA ILE A 170 18.01 -7.98 -8.82
C ILE A 170 19.32 -8.01 -8.02
N GLU A 171 20.21 -7.04 -8.25
CA GLU A 171 21.48 -6.96 -7.52
C GLU A 171 21.28 -6.79 -6.02
N ILE A 172 20.36 -5.91 -5.60
CA ILE A 172 20.11 -5.69 -4.18
C ILE A 172 19.41 -6.89 -3.54
N LEU A 173 18.46 -7.53 -4.22
CA LEU A 173 17.75 -8.69 -3.68
C LEU A 173 18.72 -9.88 -3.48
N LYS A 174 19.62 -10.13 -4.43
CA LYS A 174 20.68 -11.15 -4.29
C LYS A 174 21.59 -10.91 -3.10
N LYS A 175 21.87 -9.64 -2.77
CA LYS A 175 22.68 -9.28 -1.60
C LYS A 175 22.03 -9.71 -0.28
N TYR A 176 20.70 -9.74 -0.20
CA TYR A 176 19.94 -10.04 1.03
C TYR A 176 19.24 -11.40 1.05
N ILE A 177 19.53 -12.29 0.09
CA ILE A 177 18.99 -13.66 0.08
C ILE A 177 19.43 -14.51 1.29
N ASN A 178 20.47 -14.08 2.01
CA ASN A 178 20.94 -14.71 3.24
C ASN A 178 20.84 -13.77 4.46
N ASP A 179 19.90 -12.83 4.44
CA ASP A 179 19.67 -11.90 5.56
C ASP A 179 19.44 -12.64 6.89
N GLU A 180 19.87 -12.03 8.00
CA GLU A 180 19.67 -12.59 9.34
C GLU A 180 18.19 -12.79 9.66
N LYS A 181 17.33 -11.89 9.17
CA LYS A 181 15.88 -11.95 9.37
C LYS A 181 15.25 -12.91 8.36
N ARG A 182 14.51 -13.89 8.88
CA ARG A 182 13.84 -14.92 8.08
C ARG A 182 12.89 -14.34 7.06
N VAL A 183 12.05 -13.40 7.48
CA VAL A 183 11.07 -12.79 6.59
C VAL A 183 11.76 -12.11 5.42
N VAL A 184 12.83 -11.35 5.65
CA VAL A 184 13.56 -10.61 4.60
C VAL A 184 14.17 -11.55 3.57
N ARG A 185 14.90 -12.59 4.01
CA ARG A 185 15.53 -13.53 3.07
C ARG A 185 14.51 -14.32 2.23
N GLU A 186 13.39 -14.75 2.84
CA GLU A 186 12.30 -15.43 2.10
C GLU A 186 11.62 -14.47 1.12
N SER A 187 11.49 -13.19 1.48
CA SER A 187 10.98 -12.15 0.58
C SER A 187 11.89 -11.94 -0.62
N CYS A 188 13.21 -11.88 -0.38
CA CYS A 188 14.18 -11.72 -1.46
C CYS A 188 14.18 -12.91 -2.42
N GLU A 189 13.99 -14.14 -1.92
CA GLU A 189 13.84 -15.33 -2.75
C GLU A 189 12.62 -15.21 -3.67
N VAL A 190 11.44 -14.94 -3.10
CA VAL A 190 10.19 -14.77 -3.87
C VAL A 190 10.28 -13.58 -4.85
N ALA A 191 10.88 -12.47 -4.42
CA ALA A 191 11.06 -11.29 -5.25
C ALA A 191 12.00 -11.55 -6.44
N LEU A 192 13.02 -12.40 -6.27
CA LEU A 192 13.89 -12.82 -7.37
C LEU A 192 13.15 -13.72 -8.37
N ASP A 193 12.32 -14.64 -7.89
CA ASP A 193 11.45 -15.44 -8.77
C ASP A 193 10.49 -14.54 -9.56
N MET A 194 9.96 -13.48 -8.93
CA MET A 194 9.14 -12.47 -9.62
C MET A 194 9.95 -11.70 -10.66
N CYS A 195 11.17 -11.26 -10.33
CA CYS A 195 12.05 -10.61 -11.31
C CYS A 195 12.34 -11.53 -12.49
N ASP A 196 12.59 -12.81 -12.25
CA ASP A 196 12.84 -13.79 -13.31
C ASP A 196 11.60 -13.98 -14.18
N TYR A 197 10.40 -14.04 -13.58
CA TYR A 197 9.14 -14.11 -14.31
C TYR A 197 8.93 -12.88 -15.20
N GLU A 198 9.04 -11.66 -14.65
CA GLU A 198 8.85 -10.40 -15.37
C GLU A 198 9.90 -10.19 -16.48
N ASN A 199 11.13 -10.68 -16.27
CA ASN A 199 12.20 -10.60 -17.28
C ASN A 199 12.24 -11.80 -18.24
N SER A 200 11.52 -12.88 -17.94
CA SER A 200 11.44 -14.03 -18.84
C SER A 200 10.58 -13.70 -20.06
N PHE A 201 11.07 -14.06 -21.25
CA PHE A 201 10.32 -13.92 -22.50
C PHE A 201 9.17 -14.96 -22.64
N ASP A 202 8.87 -15.71 -21.59
CA ASP A 202 7.96 -16.86 -21.64
C ASP A 202 6.49 -16.39 -21.69
N PHE A 203 6.05 -16.20 -22.94
CA PHE A 203 4.66 -16.25 -23.40
C PHE A 203 3.72 -15.12 -22.95
N GLN A 204 4.05 -13.88 -23.33
CA GLN A 204 3.04 -12.83 -23.47
C GLN A 204 2.10 -13.18 -24.65
N TYR A 205 0.88 -13.64 -24.36
CA TYR A 205 -0.17 -14.00 -25.34
C TYR A 205 -0.37 -12.91 -26.43
N ALA A 206 -0.10 -11.64 -26.09
CA ALA A 206 -0.19 -10.48 -26.96
C ALA A 206 0.89 -10.40 -28.07
N ASN A 207 2.06 -11.02 -27.91
CA ASN A 207 3.13 -10.96 -28.92
C ASN A 207 2.87 -11.87 -30.13
N THR A 208 2.06 -12.92 -29.96
CA THR A 208 1.68 -13.84 -31.04
C THR A 208 0.99 -13.12 -32.20
N LEU A 209 0.16 -12.10 -31.90
CA LEU A 209 -0.54 -11.31 -32.91
C LEU A 209 0.38 -10.37 -33.70
N LYS A 210 1.46 -9.86 -33.06
CA LYS A 210 2.47 -9.05 -33.76
C LYS A 210 3.37 -9.87 -34.68
N ILE A 211 3.72 -11.09 -34.27
CA ILE A 211 4.55 -12.01 -35.06
C ILE A 211 3.80 -12.51 -36.29
N LEU A 212 2.49 -12.79 -36.19
CA LEU A 212 1.67 -13.19 -37.33
C LEU A 212 1.53 -12.07 -38.39
N ASN A 213 1.46 -10.81 -37.96
CA ASN A 213 1.34 -9.67 -38.88
C ASN A 213 2.66 -9.30 -39.58
N THR A 214 3.82 -9.66 -39.01
CA THR A 214 5.14 -9.44 -39.63
C THR A 214 5.58 -10.59 -40.53
N SER A 215 4.89 -11.73 -40.45
CA SER A 215 5.14 -12.91 -41.30
C SER A 215 4.38 -12.89 -42.63
N GLN A 216 3.61 -11.84 -42.91
CA GLN A 216 2.79 -11.69 -44.13
C GLN A 216 3.22 -10.51 -45.04
N SER A 217 4.38 -9.89 -44.78
CA SER A 217 4.93 -8.79 -45.59
C SER A 217 6.22 -9.17 -46.29
#